data_AF-A0A7C6R0K1-F1
#
_entry.id   AF-A0A7C6R0K1-F1
#
_cell.length_a   1.000
_cell.length_b   1.000
_cell.length_c   1.000
_cell.angle_alpha   90.00
_cell.angle_beta   90.00
_cell.angle_gamma   90.00
#
_symmetry.space_group_name_H-M   'P 1'
#
loop_
_entity.id
_entity.type
_entity.pdbx_description
1 polymer ?
#
loop_
_entity_poly.entity_id
_entity_poly.type
_entity_poly.pdbx_seq_one_letter_code
_entity_poly.pdbx_strand_id
1 'polypeptide(L)'
;MFGDHNHGYKHFLIVTAILFCLLTPENAYSQRMHCSDADRELYITSPYMRGDDVLELQKRLKQLGFYNGACDGVYGTSTAAAVLNFHKKNHLSPTPRVTDITWATLSKGCERPVSSPATAPPQGPVSIIVDTEKRTLTVMDGDRIYRRFPVAVGKLSTPSPVGDWMIIDKDANCEGGFGVRWLGLNVPWGIYGIHGTNKPWSIGDAVSAGCIRMYNEDVIQLYDWAPVGTRVKIVGPPHWMAKTWNRLLSRGNCGPDVVYVQMSLKQLGFYPYLCDSWYGNLTDLGVRSFQAAYGLPVTGKVDEKTYKLLQEKGGIIPLPDPEY
;
A
#
# COMPACT_ATOMS: atom_id res chain seq x y z
N MET A 1 7.78 -54.75 59.64
CA MET A 1 7.66 -53.32 59.99
C MET A 1 8.38 -52.52 58.92
N PHE A 2 7.65 -51.63 58.23
CA PHE A 2 8.05 -50.45 57.43
C PHE A 2 9.25 -50.59 56.45
N GLY A 3 9.21 -50.16 55.20
CA GLY A 3 8.29 -49.32 54.46
C GLY A 3 8.89 -49.06 53.07
N ASP A 4 8.02 -48.57 52.18
CA ASP A 4 8.19 -48.31 50.76
C ASP A 4 9.18 -47.17 50.41
N HIS A 5 9.65 -47.14 49.16
CA HIS A 5 9.82 -45.96 48.27
C HIS A 5 11.08 -45.92 47.36
N ASN A 6 10.83 -46.28 46.10
CA ASN A 6 11.10 -45.54 44.85
C ASN A 6 12.41 -44.74 44.60
N HIS A 7 13.18 -45.28 43.66
CA HIS A 7 13.89 -44.67 42.52
C HIS A 7 14.04 -43.14 42.40
N GLY A 8 15.30 -42.71 42.28
CA GLY A 8 15.68 -41.38 41.79
C GLY A 8 17.00 -41.40 41.01
N TYR A 9 16.98 -41.88 39.76
CA TYR A 9 18.07 -41.62 38.81
C TYR A 9 17.97 -40.17 38.32
N LYS A 10 18.88 -39.31 38.79
CA LYS A 10 19.06 -37.96 38.25
C LYS A 10 19.79 -38.05 36.90
N HIS A 11 19.04 -38.11 35.80
CA HIS A 11 19.59 -37.79 34.48
C HIS A 11 19.60 -36.28 34.31
N PHE A 12 20.80 -35.70 34.28
CA PHE A 12 21.05 -34.36 33.78
C PHE A 12 20.78 -34.36 32.26
N LEU A 13 19.61 -33.89 31.85
CA LEU A 13 19.37 -33.49 30.47
C LEU A 13 20.14 -32.18 30.24
N ILE A 14 21.33 -32.30 29.64
CA ILE A 14 21.96 -31.18 28.93
C ILE A 14 21.06 -30.91 27.73
N VAL A 15 20.14 -29.96 27.88
CA VAL A 15 19.45 -29.36 26.74
C VAL A 15 20.51 -28.53 26.03
N THR A 16 21.21 -29.13 25.07
CA THR A 16 21.90 -28.36 24.03
C THR A 16 20.83 -27.53 23.35
N ALA A 17 20.79 -26.24 23.69
CA ALA A 17 20.09 -25.23 22.93
C ALA A 17 20.71 -25.24 21.53
N ILE A 18 20.15 -26.05 20.64
CA ILE A 18 20.34 -25.89 19.20
C ILE A 18 19.74 -24.52 18.93
N LEU A 19 20.62 -23.54 18.81
CA LEU A 19 20.33 -22.23 18.30
C LEU A 19 19.80 -22.44 16.88
N PHE A 20 18.49 -22.70 16.78
CA PHE A 20 17.76 -22.58 15.54
C PHE A 20 17.93 -21.12 15.16
N CYS A 21 18.79 -20.88 14.19
CA CYS A 21 18.89 -19.60 13.50
C CYS A 21 17.52 -19.37 12.86
N LEU A 22 16.61 -18.81 13.65
CA LEU A 22 15.41 -18.15 13.19
C LEU A 22 15.91 -16.97 12.37
N LEU A 23 16.16 -17.21 11.08
CA LEU A 23 16.07 -16.16 10.10
C LEU A 23 14.57 -15.79 10.00
N THR A 24 14.06 -15.13 11.03
CA THR A 24 12.85 -14.34 10.89
C THR A 24 13.14 -13.24 9.88
N PRO A 25 12.17 -12.83 9.05
CA PRO A 25 12.39 -11.79 8.05
C PRO A 25 12.52 -10.38 8.67
N GLU A 26 12.76 -10.26 9.99
CA GLU A 26 12.88 -8.97 10.68
C GLU A 26 14.03 -8.11 10.12
N ASN A 27 15.08 -8.72 9.58
CA ASN A 27 16.22 -7.98 9.02
C ASN A 27 16.13 -7.64 7.53
N ALA A 28 15.05 -8.00 6.83
CA ALA A 28 14.90 -7.73 5.39
C ALA A 28 14.13 -6.44 5.05
N TYR A 29 13.48 -5.80 6.03
CA TYR A 29 12.55 -4.67 5.81
C TYR A 29 13.10 -3.31 6.24
N SER A 30 14.42 -3.13 6.29
CA SER A 30 15.05 -2.00 7.00
C SER A 30 15.20 -0.69 6.23
N GLN A 31 14.57 -0.51 5.07
CA GLN A 31 14.55 0.82 4.45
C GLN A 31 13.43 1.66 5.07
N ARG A 32 13.71 2.20 6.27
CA ARG A 32 12.94 3.33 6.80
C ARG A 32 12.97 4.45 5.78
N MET A 33 11.80 4.88 5.35
CA MET A 33 11.70 6.06 4.49
C MET A 33 11.78 7.29 5.38
N HIS A 34 12.64 8.24 5.03
CA HIS A 34 12.59 9.57 5.62
C HIS A 34 11.78 10.44 4.66
N CYS A 35 10.59 10.87 5.10
CA CYS A 35 9.65 11.60 4.25
C CYS A 35 10.01 13.09 4.14
N SER A 36 11.26 13.41 3.81
CA SER A 36 11.72 14.76 3.51
C SER A 36 11.96 14.89 2.00
N ASP A 37 10.90 14.81 1.19
CA ASP A 37 11.02 15.09 -0.23
C ASP A 37 10.03 16.20 -0.60
N ALA A 38 10.54 17.43 -0.60
CA ALA A 38 9.82 18.58 -1.15
C ALA A 38 9.48 18.26 -2.61
N ASP A 39 8.29 18.68 -3.08
CA ASP A 39 7.98 18.51 -4.49
C ASP A 39 9.04 19.25 -5.32
N ARG A 40 9.62 18.61 -6.33
CA ARG A 40 10.54 19.31 -7.23
C ARG A 40 9.84 20.52 -7.85
N GLU A 41 10.58 21.62 -8.03
CA GLU A 41 10.02 22.77 -8.72
C GLU A 41 9.70 22.45 -10.18
N LEU A 42 8.50 22.80 -10.66
CA LEU A 42 8.13 22.61 -12.07
C LEU A 42 8.29 23.91 -12.85
N TYR A 43 9.00 23.84 -13.97
CA TYR A 43 9.26 24.98 -14.84
C TYR A 43 9.59 24.52 -16.26
N ILE A 44 9.66 25.46 -17.21
CA ILE A 44 10.05 25.14 -18.59
C ILE A 44 11.55 24.77 -18.61
N THR A 45 11.84 23.58 -19.16
CA THR A 45 13.19 23.07 -19.42
C THR A 45 13.34 22.61 -20.87
N SER A 46 14.56 22.32 -21.31
CA SER A 46 14.86 21.65 -22.58
C SER A 46 15.67 20.37 -22.31
N PRO A 47 15.11 19.15 -22.50
CA PRO A 47 13.73 18.86 -22.90
C PRO A 47 12.71 19.25 -21.81
N TYR A 48 11.43 19.41 -22.17
CA TYR A 48 10.38 19.74 -21.20
C TYR A 48 10.29 18.72 -20.06
N MET A 49 10.03 19.20 -18.85
CA MET A 49 9.78 18.35 -17.70
C MET A 49 8.56 17.46 -17.96
N ARG A 50 8.67 16.21 -17.53
CA ARG A 50 7.60 15.21 -17.63
C ARG A 50 7.40 14.51 -16.29
N GLY A 51 6.18 14.07 -16.03
CA GLY A 51 5.89 13.28 -14.83
C GLY A 51 4.43 13.33 -14.39
N ASP A 52 4.10 12.49 -13.41
CA ASP A 52 2.78 12.47 -12.78
C ASP A 52 2.47 13.76 -12.02
N ASP A 53 3.49 14.41 -11.46
CA ASP A 53 3.39 15.72 -10.82
C ASP A 53 2.90 16.81 -11.80
N VAL A 54 3.43 16.82 -13.03
CA VAL A 54 2.96 17.71 -14.09
C VAL A 54 1.54 17.37 -14.51
N LEU A 55 1.21 16.08 -14.61
CA LEU A 55 -0.14 15.63 -14.96
C LEU A 55 -1.17 16.04 -13.90
N GLU A 56 -0.84 15.89 -12.62
CA GLU A 56 -1.68 16.31 -11.49
C GLU A 56 -1.85 17.84 -11.46
N LEU A 57 -0.79 18.61 -11.72
CA LEU A 57 -0.86 20.07 -11.88
C LEU A 57 -1.84 20.46 -12.98
N GLN A 58 -1.68 19.89 -14.18
CA GLN A 58 -2.51 20.20 -15.34
C GLN A 58 -3.99 19.89 -15.05
N LYS A 59 -4.28 18.73 -14.44
CA LYS A 59 -5.63 18.35 -14.03
C LYS A 59 -6.23 19.36 -13.05
N ARG A 60 -5.47 19.78 -12.04
CA ARG A 60 -5.94 20.75 -11.05
C ARG A 60 -6.17 22.13 -11.66
N LEU A 61 -5.24 22.65 -12.45
CA LEU A 61 -5.40 23.92 -13.15
C LEU A 61 -6.61 23.90 -14.09
N LYS A 62 -6.87 22.76 -14.74
CA LYS A 62 -8.05 22.55 -15.58
C LYS A 62 -9.35 22.58 -14.78
N GLN A 63 -9.39 21.87 -13.64
CA GLN A 63 -10.52 21.90 -12.72
C GLN A 63 -10.84 23.32 -12.21
N LEU A 64 -9.80 24.14 -12.01
CA LEU A 64 -9.92 25.53 -11.57
C LEU A 64 -10.16 26.52 -12.74
N GLY A 65 -10.27 26.04 -13.99
CA GLY A 65 -10.55 26.86 -15.16
C GLY A 65 -9.36 27.65 -15.74
N PHE A 66 -8.13 27.37 -15.29
CA PHE A 66 -6.91 28.03 -15.79
C PHE A 66 -6.25 27.32 -16.98
N TYR A 67 -6.57 26.04 -17.21
CA TYR A 67 -5.91 25.23 -18.23
C TYR A 67 -6.92 24.51 -19.13
N ASN A 68 -6.85 24.76 -20.45
CA ASN A 68 -7.76 24.16 -21.44
C ASN A 68 -7.08 23.08 -22.31
N GLY A 69 -5.78 22.85 -22.13
CA GLY A 69 -5.02 21.89 -22.92
C GLY A 69 -5.26 20.43 -22.53
N ALA A 70 -4.52 19.54 -23.20
CA ALA A 70 -4.42 18.13 -22.83
C ALA A 70 -3.66 17.98 -21.51
N CYS A 71 -4.13 17.10 -20.63
CA CYS A 71 -3.40 16.70 -19.44
C CYS A 71 -2.50 15.52 -19.82
N ASP A 72 -1.32 15.83 -20.35
CA ASP A 72 -0.36 14.90 -20.96
C ASP A 72 0.88 14.65 -20.09
N GLY A 73 0.98 15.34 -18.95
CA GLY A 73 2.13 15.24 -18.06
C GLY A 73 3.39 15.90 -18.62
N VAL A 74 3.28 16.81 -19.59
CA VAL A 74 4.41 17.56 -20.17
C VAL A 74 4.31 19.05 -19.81
N TYR A 75 5.35 19.58 -19.15
CA TYR A 75 5.36 20.98 -18.72
C TYR A 75 5.79 21.88 -19.88
N GLY A 76 4.86 22.10 -20.83
CA GLY A 76 5.07 22.94 -22.00
C GLY A 76 4.66 24.40 -21.79
N THR A 77 4.71 25.18 -22.87
CA THR A 77 4.33 26.60 -22.89
C THR A 77 2.88 26.85 -22.48
N SER A 78 1.96 25.94 -22.84
CA SER A 78 0.54 26.02 -22.45
C SER A 78 0.34 25.85 -20.94
N THR A 79 1.04 24.89 -20.32
CA THR A 79 1.01 24.67 -18.87
C THR A 79 1.63 25.87 -18.14
N ALA A 80 2.78 26.36 -18.61
CA ALA A 80 3.44 27.54 -18.06
C ALA A 80 2.55 28.80 -18.10
N ALA A 81 1.82 29.02 -19.21
CA ALA A 81 0.88 30.13 -19.32
C ALA A 81 -0.30 30.01 -18.33
N ALA A 82 -0.81 28.78 -18.13
CA ALA A 82 -1.86 28.52 -17.14
C ALA A 82 -1.37 28.79 -15.70
N VAL A 83 -0.15 28.36 -15.35
CA VAL A 83 0.47 28.64 -14.04
C VAL A 83 0.62 30.15 -13.84
N LEU A 84 1.11 30.87 -14.85
CA LEU A 84 1.24 32.32 -14.80
C LEU A 84 -0.10 33.02 -14.53
N ASN A 85 -1.17 32.59 -15.21
CA ASN A 85 -2.51 33.14 -15.02
C ASN A 85 -3.09 32.79 -13.64
N PHE A 86 -2.85 31.56 -13.17
CA PHE A 86 -3.22 31.13 -11.82
C PHE A 86 -2.54 31.99 -10.75
N HIS A 87 -1.24 32.25 -10.87
CA HIS A 87 -0.50 33.12 -9.96
C HIS A 87 -1.05 34.54 -9.94
N LYS A 88 -1.25 35.14 -11.11
CA LYS A 88 -1.84 36.49 -11.23
C LYS A 88 -3.20 36.58 -10.53
N LYS A 89 -4.06 35.59 -10.75
CA LYS A 89 -5.41 35.57 -10.16
C LYS A 89 -5.40 35.39 -8.64
N ASN A 90 -4.40 34.71 -8.10
CA ASN A 90 -4.25 34.45 -6.66
C ASN A 90 -3.27 35.41 -5.97
N HIS A 91 -2.91 36.51 -6.62
CA HIS A 91 -2.00 37.54 -6.07
C HIS A 91 -0.62 37.00 -5.64
N LEU A 92 -0.13 35.97 -6.34
CA LEU A 92 1.24 35.46 -6.20
C LEU A 92 2.17 36.17 -7.19
N SER A 93 3.49 36.08 -6.95
CA SER A 93 4.50 36.51 -7.93
C SER A 93 4.24 35.83 -9.28
N PRO A 94 4.05 36.58 -10.39
CA PRO A 94 3.62 36.03 -11.66
C PRO A 94 4.80 35.36 -12.39
N THR A 95 5.04 34.08 -12.08
CA THR A 95 6.11 33.27 -12.65
C THR A 95 5.54 31.98 -13.25
N PRO A 96 6.12 31.40 -14.32
CA PRO A 96 5.73 30.08 -14.80
C PRO A 96 6.35 28.94 -13.95
N ARG A 97 6.82 29.21 -12.72
CA ARG A 97 7.42 28.22 -11.82
C ARG A 97 6.41 27.72 -10.80
N VAL A 98 6.36 26.42 -10.57
CA VAL A 98 5.56 25.80 -9.51
C VAL A 98 6.49 25.46 -8.36
N THR A 99 6.27 26.08 -7.21
CA THR A 99 6.97 25.84 -5.94
C THR A 99 5.96 25.40 -4.89
N ASP A 100 6.39 25.15 -3.67
CA ASP A 100 5.51 24.78 -2.55
C ASP A 100 4.39 25.81 -2.30
N ILE A 101 4.67 27.10 -2.47
CA ILE A 101 3.65 28.16 -2.36
C ILE A 101 2.56 27.98 -3.41
N THR A 102 2.94 27.56 -4.63
CA THR A 102 1.98 27.27 -5.70
C THR A 102 1.12 26.07 -5.33
N TRP A 103 1.72 24.97 -4.86
CA TRP A 103 0.99 23.77 -4.42
C TRP A 103 0.03 24.07 -3.26
N ALA A 104 0.50 24.79 -2.24
CA ALA A 104 -0.32 25.24 -1.11
C ALA A 104 -1.46 26.18 -1.55
N THR A 105 -1.29 26.94 -2.63
CA THR A 105 -2.36 27.78 -3.16
C THR A 105 -3.35 26.96 -3.99
N LEU A 106 -2.89 25.94 -4.71
CA LEU A 106 -3.75 25.00 -5.46
C LEU A 106 -4.62 24.15 -4.54
N SER A 107 -4.18 23.89 -3.30
CA SER A 107 -4.91 23.09 -2.31
C SER A 107 -6.02 23.86 -1.59
N LYS A 108 -6.03 25.20 -1.67
CA LYS A 108 -7.07 26.02 -1.03
C LYS A 108 -8.46 25.59 -1.48
N GLY A 109 -9.36 25.42 -0.51
CA GLY A 109 -10.73 24.97 -0.74
C GLY A 109 -10.91 23.47 -0.92
N CYS A 110 -9.85 22.66 -0.82
CA CYS A 110 -9.93 21.20 -0.74
C CYS A 110 -9.86 20.66 0.68
N GLU A 111 -9.53 21.51 1.66
CA GLU A 111 -9.58 21.15 3.07
C GLU A 111 -11.01 20.74 3.44
N ARG A 112 -11.17 19.56 4.04
CA ARG A 112 -12.44 19.24 4.68
C ARG A 112 -12.51 20.07 5.95
N PRO A 113 -13.66 20.71 6.27
CA PRO A 113 -13.87 21.20 7.63
C PRO A 113 -13.58 20.02 8.54
N VAL A 114 -12.69 20.20 9.52
CA VAL A 114 -12.31 19.15 10.49
C VAL A 114 -13.61 18.56 11.02
N SER A 115 -13.99 17.40 10.51
CA SER A 115 -15.30 16.83 10.79
C SER A 115 -15.21 16.23 12.17
N SER A 116 -15.64 17.07 13.13
CA SER A 116 -15.70 16.86 14.56
C SER A 116 -14.34 16.91 15.30
N PRO A 117 -14.31 17.54 16.49
CA PRO A 117 -13.15 17.51 17.37
C PRO A 117 -12.77 16.05 17.70
N ALA A 118 -11.51 15.87 18.10
CA ALA A 118 -10.88 14.59 18.43
C ALA A 118 -11.89 13.60 19.02
N THR A 119 -12.33 12.66 18.20
CA THR A 119 -13.13 11.55 18.69
C THR A 119 -12.19 10.72 19.53
N ALA A 120 -12.61 10.37 20.75
CA ALA A 120 -11.78 9.61 21.68
C ALA A 120 -11.17 8.40 20.95
N PRO A 121 -9.86 8.14 21.08
CA PRO A 121 -9.18 7.13 20.28
C PRO A 121 -9.85 5.75 20.43
N PRO A 122 -9.69 4.85 19.43
CA PRO A 122 -10.11 3.46 19.57
C PRO A 122 -9.62 2.86 20.90
N GLN A 123 -10.46 2.07 21.56
CA GLN A 123 -10.16 1.52 22.89
C GLN A 123 -9.60 0.10 22.82
N GLY A 124 -9.95 -0.65 21.78
CA GLY A 124 -9.46 -1.99 21.51
C GLY A 124 -8.36 -2.04 20.44
N PRO A 125 -7.98 -3.26 20.01
CA PRO A 125 -6.92 -3.45 19.02
C PRO A 125 -7.27 -2.78 17.68
N VAL A 126 -6.42 -1.86 17.24
CA VAL A 126 -6.60 -1.16 15.97
C VAL A 126 -6.15 -2.02 14.80
N SER A 127 -6.97 -2.07 13.76
CA SER A 127 -6.57 -2.56 12.44
C SER A 127 -7.17 -1.70 11.33
N ILE A 128 -6.61 -1.79 10.14
CA ILE A 128 -6.98 -0.95 8.99
C ILE A 128 -7.39 -1.84 7.83
N ILE A 129 -8.47 -1.47 7.15
CA ILE A 129 -8.90 -2.05 5.88
C ILE A 129 -8.92 -0.95 4.82
N VAL A 130 -8.17 -1.12 3.75
CA VAL A 130 -8.21 -0.23 2.57
C VAL A 130 -8.92 -0.95 1.44
N ASP A 131 -10.01 -0.38 0.96
CA ASP A 131 -10.74 -0.86 -0.22
C ASP A 131 -10.38 0.03 -1.41
N THR A 132 -9.67 -0.52 -2.38
CA THR A 132 -9.12 0.26 -3.51
C THR A 132 -10.18 0.61 -4.56
N GLU A 133 -11.25 -0.18 -4.68
CA GLU A 133 -12.36 0.12 -5.59
C GLU A 133 -13.24 1.23 -5.03
N LYS A 134 -13.59 1.13 -3.74
CA LYS A 134 -14.36 2.15 -3.03
C LYS A 134 -13.54 3.37 -2.65
N ARG A 135 -12.21 3.27 -2.72
CA ARG A 135 -11.25 4.33 -2.35
C ARG A 135 -11.50 4.81 -0.92
N THR A 136 -11.61 3.84 -0.02
CA THR A 136 -11.87 4.09 1.41
C THR A 136 -10.84 3.40 2.28
N LEU A 137 -10.42 4.07 3.35
CA LEU A 137 -9.68 3.49 4.46
C LEU A 137 -10.61 3.41 5.67
N THR A 138 -10.77 2.21 6.21
CA THR A 138 -11.60 1.94 7.39
C THR A 138 -10.71 1.55 8.56
N VAL A 139 -10.80 2.31 9.65
CA VAL A 139 -10.20 1.97 10.94
C VAL A 139 -11.18 1.09 11.70
N MET A 140 -10.67 -0.02 12.22
CA MET A 140 -11.39 -0.97 13.06
C MET A 140 -10.95 -0.83 14.52
N ASP A 141 -11.88 -1.00 15.45
CA ASP A 141 -11.66 -1.17 16.87
C ASP A 141 -12.11 -2.60 17.24
N GLY A 142 -11.14 -3.53 17.31
CA GLY A 142 -11.42 -4.97 17.28
C GLY A 142 -12.17 -5.33 15.99
N ASP A 143 -13.36 -5.93 16.13
CA ASP A 143 -14.21 -6.33 15.00
C ASP A 143 -15.21 -5.24 14.55
N ARG A 144 -15.22 -4.08 15.21
CA ARG A 144 -16.17 -3.00 14.93
C ARG A 144 -15.53 -1.93 14.06
N ILE A 145 -16.29 -1.44 13.09
CA ILE A 145 -15.88 -0.26 12.32
C ILE A 145 -15.89 0.95 13.26
N TYR A 146 -14.72 1.58 13.41
CA TYR A 146 -14.55 2.79 14.20
C TYR A 146 -14.70 4.04 13.34
N ARG A 147 -14.02 4.12 12.20
CA ARG A 147 -14.08 5.27 11.29
C ARG A 147 -13.79 4.89 9.83
N ARG A 148 -14.34 5.66 8.90
CA ARG A 148 -13.99 5.61 7.48
C ARG A 148 -13.46 6.95 6.99
N PHE A 149 -12.48 6.88 6.11
CA PHE A 149 -11.85 8.01 5.46
C PHE A 149 -11.86 7.82 3.94
N PRO A 150 -12.13 8.87 3.15
CA PRO A 150 -11.85 8.85 1.72
C PRO A 150 -10.34 8.85 1.51
N VAL A 151 -9.85 8.12 0.51
CA VAL A 151 -8.42 8.06 0.17
C VAL A 151 -8.19 8.17 -1.33
N ALA A 152 -6.98 8.55 -1.74
CA ALA A 152 -6.50 8.28 -3.09
C ALA A 152 -5.66 7.00 -3.09
N VAL A 153 -5.75 6.22 -4.17
CA VAL A 153 -5.05 4.94 -4.31
C VAL A 153 -4.19 4.90 -5.57
N GLY A 154 -3.44 3.82 -5.75
CA GLY A 154 -2.61 3.62 -6.93
C GLY A 154 -3.42 3.55 -8.23
N LYS A 155 -2.95 4.20 -9.29
CA LYS A 155 -3.50 4.03 -10.64
C LYS A 155 -3.22 2.62 -11.19
N LEU A 156 -3.89 2.23 -12.28
CA LEU A 156 -3.76 0.88 -12.86
C LEU A 156 -2.31 0.48 -13.17
N SER A 157 -1.49 1.43 -13.66
CA SER A 157 -0.08 1.19 -14.00
C SER A 157 0.87 1.14 -12.80
N THR A 158 0.44 1.65 -11.65
CA THR A 158 1.18 1.63 -10.37
C THR A 158 0.21 1.38 -9.22
N PRO A 159 -0.42 0.20 -9.18
CA PRO A 159 -1.57 -0.06 -8.32
C PRO A 159 -1.14 -0.24 -6.86
N SER A 160 -2.08 0.01 -5.95
CA SER A 160 -1.84 -0.27 -4.53
C SER A 160 -1.64 -1.77 -4.29
N PRO A 161 -0.76 -2.15 -3.34
CA PRO A 161 -0.41 -3.54 -3.10
C PRO A 161 -1.54 -4.24 -2.35
N VAL A 162 -2.48 -4.85 -3.07
CA VAL A 162 -3.50 -5.73 -2.47
C VAL A 162 -2.80 -6.86 -1.71
N GLY A 163 -3.21 -7.14 -0.47
CA GLY A 163 -2.56 -8.09 0.43
C GLY A 163 -2.79 -7.79 1.92
N ASP A 164 -2.12 -8.54 2.79
CA ASP A 164 -2.15 -8.36 4.25
C ASP A 164 -0.79 -7.83 4.73
N TRP A 165 -0.76 -6.59 5.23
CA TRP A 165 0.46 -5.86 5.61
C TRP A 165 0.46 -5.40 7.07
N MET A 166 1.58 -4.84 7.50
CA MET A 166 1.76 -4.21 8.80
C MET A 166 2.45 -2.86 8.65
N ILE A 167 2.08 -1.91 9.51
CA ILE A 167 2.83 -0.67 9.68
C ILE A 167 4.17 -1.00 10.36
N ILE A 168 5.29 -0.67 9.72
CA ILE A 168 6.64 -0.97 10.23
C ILE A 168 7.43 0.25 10.66
N ASP A 169 7.08 1.42 10.14
CA ASP A 169 7.69 2.70 10.49
C ASP A 169 6.70 3.85 10.33
N LYS A 170 7.02 4.96 10.98
CA LYS A 170 6.18 6.15 11.04
C LYS A 170 7.07 7.39 11.07
N ASP A 171 6.68 8.43 10.32
CA ASP A 171 7.35 9.73 10.32
C ASP A 171 6.31 10.84 10.49
N ALA A 172 6.61 11.81 11.37
CA ALA A 172 5.76 12.95 11.65
C ALA A 172 6.25 14.25 11.01
N ASN A 173 7.48 14.25 10.49
CA ASN A 173 8.13 15.41 9.87
C ASN A 173 8.09 15.26 8.34
N CYS A 174 6.92 14.94 7.82
CA CYS A 174 6.72 14.87 6.38
C CYS A 174 6.49 16.27 5.81
N GLU A 175 7.00 16.49 4.60
CA GLU A 175 6.73 17.69 3.80
C GLU A 175 6.43 17.31 2.35
N GLY A 176 6.11 18.33 1.53
CA GLY A 176 5.90 18.15 0.09
C GLY A 176 4.77 17.16 -0.25
N GLY A 177 5.06 16.25 -1.18
CA GLY A 177 4.10 15.28 -1.71
C GLY A 177 3.53 14.31 -0.68
N PHE A 178 4.23 14.08 0.44
CA PHE A 178 3.81 13.16 1.50
C PHE A 178 2.89 13.80 2.54
N GLY A 179 2.65 15.12 2.44
CA GLY A 179 1.84 15.86 3.39
C GLY A 179 2.50 15.87 4.77
N VAL A 180 1.74 15.60 5.83
CA VAL A 180 2.17 15.86 7.22
C VAL A 180 2.52 14.61 8.03
N ARG A 181 2.19 13.40 7.56
CA ARG A 181 2.46 12.14 8.26
C ARG A 181 2.71 11.00 7.28
N TRP A 182 3.54 10.05 7.69
CA TRP A 182 3.84 8.80 6.99
C TRP A 182 3.65 7.59 7.91
N LEU A 183 3.07 6.53 7.36
CA LEU A 183 2.97 5.20 7.97
C LEU A 183 3.39 4.17 6.90
N GLY A 184 4.61 3.65 6.98
CA GLY A 184 5.15 2.73 5.97
C GLY A 184 4.73 1.28 6.20
N LEU A 185 4.55 0.56 5.10
CA LEU A 185 4.06 -0.83 5.05
C LEU A 185 5.19 -1.79 4.70
N ASN A 186 5.16 -3.00 5.27
CA ASN A 186 6.12 -4.07 5.02
C ASN A 186 5.94 -4.78 3.66
N VAL A 187 5.78 -4.03 2.59
CA VAL A 187 5.64 -4.60 1.24
C VAL A 187 7.03 -4.86 0.68
N PRO A 188 7.41 -6.12 0.35
CA PRO A 188 8.81 -6.44 0.08
C PRO A 188 9.33 -6.01 -1.29
N TRP A 189 8.46 -5.57 -2.20
CA TRP A 189 8.84 -5.20 -3.58
C TRP A 189 8.82 -3.69 -3.84
N GLY A 190 8.72 -2.87 -2.80
CA GLY A 190 8.82 -1.42 -2.95
C GLY A 190 8.45 -0.67 -1.68
N ILE A 191 8.52 0.66 -1.77
CA ILE A 191 8.17 1.53 -0.66
C ILE A 191 6.70 1.91 -0.80
N TYR A 192 5.88 1.45 0.15
CA TYR A 192 4.45 1.71 0.18
C TYR A 192 4.07 2.22 1.56
N GLY A 193 3.14 3.15 1.62
CA GLY A 193 2.69 3.73 2.87
C GLY A 193 1.30 4.34 2.79
N ILE A 194 0.76 4.63 3.96
CA ILE A 194 -0.39 5.52 4.14
C ILE A 194 0.18 6.88 4.57
N HIS A 195 -0.17 7.94 3.86
CA HIS A 195 0.40 9.25 4.11
C HIS A 195 -0.56 10.40 3.79
N GLY A 196 -0.22 11.61 4.24
CA GLY A 196 -0.95 12.84 3.89
C GLY A 196 -0.76 13.23 2.42
N THR A 197 -1.21 14.40 2.01
CA THR A 197 -0.90 14.89 0.66
C THR A 197 -0.99 16.41 0.59
N ASN A 198 -0.13 17.04 -0.20
CA ASN A 198 -0.28 18.43 -0.60
C ASN A 198 -1.15 18.61 -1.86
N LYS A 199 -1.67 17.51 -2.40
CA LYS A 199 -2.59 17.45 -3.55
C LYS A 199 -3.97 16.92 -3.10
N PRO A 200 -4.66 17.56 -2.13
CA PRO A 200 -5.89 17.03 -1.52
C PRO A 200 -7.06 16.86 -2.51
N TRP A 201 -7.06 17.57 -3.63
CA TRP A 201 -8.02 17.34 -4.71
C TRP A 201 -7.91 15.95 -5.35
N SER A 202 -6.82 15.22 -5.11
CA SER A 202 -6.65 13.85 -5.60
C SER A 202 -7.39 12.81 -4.75
N ILE A 203 -7.85 13.18 -3.55
CA ILE A 203 -8.52 12.25 -2.64
C ILE A 203 -9.85 11.82 -3.24
N GLY A 204 -10.08 10.51 -3.26
CA GLY A 204 -11.22 9.92 -3.94
C GLY A 204 -10.91 9.47 -5.37
N ASP A 205 -9.67 9.53 -5.85
CA ASP A 205 -9.25 9.06 -7.17
C ASP A 205 -8.12 8.00 -7.13
N ALA A 206 -7.93 7.28 -8.23
CA ALA A 206 -6.80 6.38 -8.44
C ALA A 206 -5.70 7.10 -9.24
N VAL A 207 -4.75 7.73 -8.54
CA VAL A 207 -3.71 8.59 -9.17
C VAL A 207 -2.31 8.39 -8.61
N SER A 208 -2.16 7.73 -7.47
CA SER A 208 -0.85 7.64 -6.80
C SER A 208 0.07 6.62 -7.49
N ALA A 209 1.34 6.64 -7.10
CA ALA A 209 2.32 5.63 -7.47
C ALA A 209 2.17 4.30 -6.69
N GLY A 210 1.03 4.08 -6.01
CA GLY A 210 0.72 2.88 -5.24
C GLY A 210 0.42 3.14 -3.77
N CYS A 211 0.97 4.22 -3.20
CA CYS A 211 0.70 4.63 -1.82
C CYS A 211 -0.76 5.07 -1.60
N ILE A 212 -1.21 5.03 -0.35
CA ILE A 212 -2.55 5.46 0.04
C ILE A 212 -2.47 6.90 0.54
N ARG A 213 -3.01 7.85 -0.23
CA ARG A 213 -3.04 9.27 0.16
C ARG A 213 -4.29 9.58 0.96
N MET A 214 -4.14 10.35 2.02
CA MET A 214 -5.19 10.85 2.90
C MET A 214 -5.17 12.37 2.97
N TYR A 215 -6.30 12.98 3.32
CA TYR A 215 -6.29 14.37 3.79
C TYR A 215 -5.36 14.51 5.00
N ASN A 216 -4.68 15.65 5.12
CA ASN A 216 -3.69 15.87 6.18
C ASN A 216 -4.33 15.80 7.58
N GLU A 217 -5.56 16.30 7.72
CA GLU A 217 -6.32 16.28 8.98
C GLU A 217 -6.74 14.85 9.38
N ASP A 218 -6.96 13.99 8.38
CA ASP A 218 -7.36 12.61 8.59
C ASP A 218 -6.15 11.72 8.92
N VAL A 219 -5.02 11.93 8.25
CA VAL A 219 -3.79 11.15 8.53
C VAL A 219 -3.18 11.50 9.88
N ILE A 220 -3.32 12.74 10.37
CA ILE A 220 -2.89 13.11 11.73
C ILE A 220 -3.62 12.23 12.76
N GLN A 221 -4.94 12.11 12.63
CA GLN A 221 -5.74 11.27 13.52
C GLN A 221 -5.37 9.79 13.39
N LEU A 222 -5.24 9.28 12.15
CA LEU A 222 -4.82 7.90 11.92
C LEU A 222 -3.44 7.62 12.52
N TYR A 223 -2.51 8.56 12.39
CA TYR A 223 -1.17 8.45 12.95
C TYR A 223 -1.23 8.26 14.46
N ASP A 224 -2.06 9.00 15.17
CA ASP A 224 -2.16 8.85 16.63
C ASP A 224 -2.82 7.52 17.03
N TRP A 225 -3.77 7.01 16.24
CA TRP A 225 -4.50 5.78 16.54
C TRP A 225 -3.77 4.49 16.15
N ALA A 226 -2.94 4.52 15.11
CA ALA A 226 -2.29 3.33 14.55
C ALA A 226 -0.80 3.25 15.00
N PRO A 227 -0.46 2.46 16.03
CA PRO A 227 0.93 2.20 16.39
C PRO A 227 1.65 1.35 15.32
N VAL A 228 2.99 1.32 15.36
CA VAL A 228 3.79 0.33 14.62
C VAL A 228 3.34 -1.08 15.02
N GLY A 229 3.23 -1.98 14.04
CA GLY A 229 2.65 -3.31 14.17
C GLY A 229 1.15 -3.40 13.86
N THR A 230 0.47 -2.26 13.65
CA THR A 230 -0.94 -2.24 13.23
C THR A 230 -1.10 -2.97 11.90
N ARG A 231 -2.07 -3.90 11.82
CA ARG A 231 -2.39 -4.62 10.59
C ARG A 231 -3.12 -3.74 9.60
N VAL A 232 -2.74 -3.87 8.33
CA VAL A 232 -3.34 -3.17 7.19
C VAL A 232 -3.71 -4.19 6.12
N LYS A 233 -5.01 -4.45 5.95
CA LYS A 233 -5.52 -5.29 4.86
C LYS A 233 -5.91 -4.41 3.68
N ILE A 234 -5.27 -4.59 2.53
CA ILE A 234 -5.63 -3.90 1.30
C ILE A 234 -6.41 -4.87 0.41
N VAL A 235 -7.63 -4.49 0.04
CA VAL A 235 -8.54 -5.30 -0.78
C VAL A 235 -8.91 -4.57 -2.07
N GLY A 236 -9.22 -5.37 -3.09
CA GLY A 236 -9.63 -4.93 -4.41
C GLY A 236 -9.06 -5.84 -5.49
N PRO A 237 -9.29 -5.54 -6.77
CA PRO A 237 -8.71 -6.25 -7.88
C PRO A 237 -7.18 -6.15 -7.85
N PRO A 238 -6.44 -7.27 -7.94
CA PRO A 238 -4.98 -7.27 -7.89
C PRO A 238 -4.40 -6.85 -9.24
N HIS A 239 -4.69 -5.64 -9.70
CA HIS A 239 -4.35 -5.19 -11.06
C HIS A 239 -2.85 -5.26 -11.41
N TRP A 240 -1.95 -5.27 -10.42
CA TRP A 240 -0.51 -5.47 -10.64
C TRP A 240 -0.20 -6.83 -11.28
N MET A 241 -1.12 -7.77 -11.19
CA MET A 241 -0.91 -9.13 -11.64
C MET A 241 -0.98 -9.37 -13.13
N ALA A 242 -1.53 -8.43 -13.90
CA ALA A 242 -1.63 -8.58 -15.36
C ALA A 242 -0.28 -8.87 -16.04
N LYS A 243 0.84 -8.68 -15.31
CA LYS A 243 2.20 -8.82 -15.80
C LYS A 243 3.06 -9.83 -15.03
N THR A 244 2.55 -10.53 -14.01
CA THR A 244 3.41 -11.19 -13.01
C THR A 244 3.57 -12.72 -13.10
N TRP A 245 2.84 -13.44 -13.95
CA TRP A 245 3.13 -14.87 -14.12
C TRP A 245 4.26 -15.09 -15.12
N ASN A 246 5.46 -15.37 -14.62
CA ASN A 246 6.59 -15.75 -15.47
C ASN A 246 7.52 -16.80 -14.86
N ARG A 247 7.19 -17.39 -13.70
CA ARG A 247 8.09 -18.31 -13.00
C ARG A 247 7.38 -19.40 -12.19
N LEU A 248 8.11 -20.50 -11.96
CA LEU A 248 7.73 -21.57 -11.04
C LEU A 248 7.85 -21.07 -9.60
N LEU A 249 6.75 -21.10 -8.84
CA LEU A 249 6.77 -20.70 -7.42
C LEU A 249 6.96 -21.91 -6.50
N SER A 250 7.76 -21.71 -5.46
CA SER A 250 8.03 -22.71 -4.42
C SER A 250 8.48 -22.03 -3.12
N ARG A 251 8.70 -22.84 -2.08
CA ARG A 251 9.15 -22.34 -0.77
C ARG A 251 10.36 -21.40 -0.89
N GLY A 252 10.31 -20.30 -0.15
CA GLY A 252 11.36 -19.27 -0.15
C GLY A 252 11.17 -18.18 -1.20
N ASN A 253 10.22 -18.32 -2.12
CA ASN A 253 9.84 -17.23 -3.00
C ASN A 253 9.02 -16.18 -2.26
N CYS A 254 9.25 -14.92 -2.61
CA CYS A 254 8.40 -13.81 -2.20
C CYS A 254 8.00 -12.98 -3.42
N GLY A 255 6.93 -12.22 -3.27
CA GLY A 255 6.52 -11.24 -4.26
C GLY A 255 5.02 -11.16 -4.48
N PRO A 256 4.62 -10.25 -5.38
CA PRO A 256 3.23 -10.06 -5.74
C PRO A 256 2.57 -11.39 -6.17
N ASP A 257 3.19 -12.13 -7.07
CA ASP A 257 2.73 -13.44 -7.56
C ASP A 257 2.37 -14.44 -6.43
N VAL A 258 3.12 -14.43 -5.32
CA VAL A 258 2.83 -15.25 -4.14
C VAL A 258 1.56 -14.79 -3.42
N VAL A 259 1.35 -13.47 -3.26
CA VAL A 259 0.12 -12.92 -2.64
C VAL A 259 -1.11 -13.42 -3.38
N TYR A 260 -1.07 -13.44 -4.71
CA TYR A 260 -2.18 -13.97 -5.47
C TYR A 260 -2.46 -15.44 -5.18
N VAL A 261 -1.42 -16.27 -5.19
CA VAL A 261 -1.58 -17.69 -4.87
C VAL A 261 -2.23 -17.84 -3.50
N GLN A 262 -1.75 -17.09 -2.50
CA GLN A 262 -2.33 -17.10 -1.16
C GLN A 262 -3.80 -16.64 -1.17
N MET A 263 -4.15 -15.58 -1.90
CA MET A 263 -5.53 -15.09 -2.02
C MET A 263 -6.45 -16.11 -2.71
N SER A 264 -6.02 -16.68 -3.84
CA SER A 264 -6.78 -17.69 -4.59
C SER A 264 -7.01 -18.94 -3.75
N LEU A 265 -5.97 -19.43 -3.06
CA LEU A 265 -6.10 -20.55 -2.13
C LEU A 265 -7.03 -20.21 -0.97
N LYS A 266 -6.94 -18.99 -0.41
CA LYS A 266 -7.80 -18.54 0.69
C LYS A 266 -9.27 -18.52 0.26
N GLN A 267 -9.57 -17.96 -0.92
CA GLN A 267 -10.92 -17.91 -1.48
C GLN A 267 -11.48 -19.31 -1.74
N LEU A 268 -10.62 -20.25 -2.14
CA LEU A 268 -10.97 -21.65 -2.36
C LEU A 268 -10.99 -22.50 -1.08
N GLY A 269 -10.67 -21.93 0.09
CA GLY A 269 -10.68 -22.63 1.38
C GLY A 269 -9.45 -23.49 1.67
N PHE A 270 -8.37 -23.38 0.87
CA PHE A 270 -7.12 -24.12 1.07
C PHE A 270 -6.07 -23.36 1.90
N TYR A 271 -6.32 -22.10 2.25
CA TYR A 271 -5.35 -21.26 2.95
C TYR A 271 -5.99 -20.25 3.91
N PRO A 272 -6.14 -20.57 5.21
CA PRO A 272 -6.80 -19.69 6.20
C PRO A 272 -5.88 -18.58 6.77
N TYR A 273 -4.67 -18.41 6.25
CA TYR A 273 -3.64 -17.53 6.83
C TYR A 273 -3.47 -16.20 6.06
N LEU A 274 -2.60 -15.30 6.51
CA LEU A 274 -2.39 -13.99 5.87
C LEU A 274 -1.78 -14.11 4.46
N CYS A 275 -2.21 -13.24 3.55
CA CYS A 275 -1.62 -13.10 2.22
C CYS A 275 -0.47 -12.08 2.29
N ASP A 276 0.64 -12.51 2.86
CA ASP A 276 1.80 -11.70 3.26
C ASP A 276 2.95 -11.70 2.25
N SER A 277 2.73 -12.31 1.07
CA SER A 277 3.70 -12.50 -0.02
C SER A 277 4.82 -13.50 0.22
N TRP A 278 4.89 -14.15 1.39
CA TRP A 278 5.92 -15.14 1.68
C TRP A 278 5.45 -16.56 1.34
N TYR A 279 6.16 -17.24 0.45
CA TYR A 279 5.90 -18.64 0.15
C TYR A 279 6.57 -19.51 1.21
N GLY A 280 5.92 -19.62 2.36
CA GLY A 280 6.36 -20.46 3.48
C GLY A 280 5.78 -21.88 3.45
N ASN A 281 5.97 -22.60 4.56
CA ASN A 281 5.43 -23.95 4.74
C ASN A 281 3.90 -24.00 4.66
N LEU A 282 3.21 -22.96 5.14
CA LEU A 282 1.75 -22.88 5.10
C LEU A 282 1.23 -22.69 3.68
N THR A 283 1.92 -21.89 2.86
CA THR A 283 1.56 -21.68 1.45
C THR A 283 1.81 -22.96 0.65
N ASP A 284 2.95 -23.63 0.88
CA ASP A 284 3.24 -24.94 0.30
C ASP A 284 2.17 -25.98 0.66
N LEU A 285 1.74 -26.03 1.92
CA LEU A 285 0.67 -26.93 2.36
C LEU A 285 -0.65 -26.63 1.63
N GLY A 286 -1.04 -25.35 1.55
CA GLY A 286 -2.24 -24.94 0.83
C GLY A 286 -2.19 -25.34 -0.65
N VAL A 287 -1.05 -25.16 -1.32
CA VAL A 287 -0.85 -25.58 -2.72
C VAL A 287 -0.93 -27.09 -2.86
N ARG A 288 -0.33 -27.87 -1.95
CA ARG A 288 -0.45 -29.34 -1.98
C ARG A 288 -1.89 -29.79 -1.79
N SER A 289 -2.62 -29.19 -0.86
CA SER A 289 -4.03 -29.49 -0.62
C SER A 289 -4.89 -29.17 -1.84
N PHE A 290 -4.66 -28.02 -2.48
CA PHE A 290 -5.32 -27.66 -3.73
C PHE A 290 -4.98 -28.63 -4.86
N GLN A 291 -3.69 -28.95 -5.07
CA GLN A 291 -3.26 -29.90 -6.10
C GLN A 291 -3.91 -31.27 -5.92
N ALA A 292 -3.93 -31.78 -4.68
CA ALA A 292 -4.58 -33.06 -4.36
C ALA A 292 -6.10 -33.01 -4.63
N ALA A 293 -6.77 -31.94 -4.24
CA ALA A 293 -8.21 -31.78 -4.41
C ALA A 293 -8.66 -31.70 -5.89
N TYR A 294 -7.78 -31.22 -6.77
CA TYR A 294 -8.08 -31.06 -8.20
C TYR A 294 -7.28 -32.02 -9.11
N GLY A 295 -6.68 -33.08 -8.56
CA GLY A 295 -6.02 -34.13 -9.35
C GLY A 295 -4.74 -33.71 -10.07
N LEU A 296 -4.07 -32.65 -9.60
CA LEU A 296 -2.73 -32.26 -10.07
C LEU A 296 -1.64 -33.04 -9.32
N PRO A 297 -0.42 -33.17 -9.89
CA PRO A 297 0.73 -33.68 -9.15
C PRO A 297 0.98 -32.86 -7.87
N VAL A 298 1.01 -33.52 -6.71
CA VAL A 298 1.14 -32.89 -5.39
C VAL A 298 2.61 -32.52 -5.11
N THR A 299 3.07 -31.47 -5.78
CA THR A 299 4.47 -31.03 -5.72
C THR A 299 4.71 -29.97 -4.66
N GLY A 300 3.67 -29.23 -4.26
CA GLY A 300 3.80 -28.01 -3.45
C GLY A 300 4.46 -26.86 -4.20
N LYS A 301 4.63 -26.98 -5.51
CA LYS A 301 5.11 -25.92 -6.40
C LYS A 301 3.96 -25.44 -7.26
N VAL A 302 3.93 -24.14 -7.56
CA VAL A 302 2.96 -23.58 -8.51
C VAL A 302 3.65 -23.51 -9.86
N ASP A 303 3.36 -24.48 -10.71
CA ASP A 303 3.69 -24.46 -12.13
C ASP A 303 2.56 -23.81 -12.94
N GLU A 304 2.73 -23.71 -14.26
CA GLU A 304 1.75 -23.06 -15.14
C GLU A 304 0.36 -23.73 -15.04
N LYS A 305 0.31 -25.07 -14.91
CA LYS A 305 -0.95 -25.81 -14.78
C LYS A 305 -1.66 -25.50 -13.47
N THR A 306 -0.93 -25.53 -12.36
CA THR A 306 -1.44 -25.19 -11.03
C THR A 306 -1.93 -23.74 -11.01
N TYR A 307 -1.16 -22.82 -11.60
CA TYR A 307 -1.51 -21.41 -11.66
C TYR A 307 -2.77 -21.16 -12.49
N LYS A 308 -2.86 -21.68 -13.72
CA LYS A 308 -4.06 -21.53 -14.57
C LYS A 308 -5.31 -22.07 -13.87
N LEU A 309 -5.20 -23.19 -13.17
CA LEU A 309 -6.33 -23.75 -12.44
C LEU A 309 -6.70 -22.89 -11.22
N LEU A 310 -5.73 -22.31 -10.51
CA LEU A 310 -6.00 -21.32 -9.47
C LEU A 310 -6.72 -20.09 -10.02
N GLN A 311 -6.35 -19.61 -11.21
CA GLN A 311 -7.06 -18.50 -11.86
C GLN A 311 -8.50 -18.87 -12.20
N GLU A 312 -8.68 -20.03 -12.84
CA GLU A 312 -9.99 -20.52 -13.29
C GLU A 312 -10.95 -20.74 -12.11
N LYS A 313 -10.47 -21.38 -11.03
CA LYS A 313 -11.31 -21.71 -9.87
C LYS A 313 -11.41 -20.59 -8.85
N GLY A 314 -10.32 -19.85 -8.66
CA GLY A 314 -10.21 -18.82 -7.63
C GLY A 314 -11.13 -17.64 -7.87
N GLY A 315 -11.52 -17.33 -9.11
CA GLY A 315 -12.51 -16.28 -9.40
C GLY A 315 -12.09 -14.87 -8.97
N ILE A 316 -10.83 -14.66 -8.62
CA ILE A 316 -10.26 -13.32 -8.47
C ILE A 316 -10.21 -12.73 -9.89
N ILE A 317 -10.99 -11.66 -10.09
CA ILE A 317 -11.30 -10.96 -11.35
C ILE A 317 -10.19 -11.15 -12.40
N PRO A 318 -10.53 -11.55 -13.64
CA PRO A 318 -9.54 -11.78 -14.70
C PRO A 318 -8.59 -10.59 -14.79
N LEU A 319 -7.31 -10.91 -14.88
CA LEU A 319 -6.26 -9.94 -15.12
C LEU A 319 -6.70 -9.02 -16.27
N PRO A 320 -6.64 -7.68 -16.12
CA PRO A 320 -6.85 -6.82 -17.28
C PRO A 320 -5.87 -7.28 -18.36
N ASP A 321 -6.35 -7.28 -19.60
CA ASP A 321 -5.58 -7.70 -20.77
C ASP A 321 -4.19 -7.00 -20.74
N PRO A 322 -3.06 -7.73 -20.88
CA PRO A 322 -1.72 -7.14 -20.83
C PRO A 322 -1.47 -5.99 -21.82
N GLU A 323 -2.38 -5.75 -22.77
CA GLU A 323 -2.35 -4.65 -23.75
C GLU A 323 -2.88 -3.29 -23.24
N TYR A 324 -3.32 -3.15 -21.98
CA TYR A 324 -3.72 -1.85 -21.37
C TYR A 324 -2.75 -1.30 -20.31
#